data_AF-A0AAV2Z3W8-F1
#
_entry.id   AF-A0AAV2Z3W8-F1
#
_cell.length_a   1.000
_cell.length_b   1.000
_cell.length_c   1.000
_cell.angle_alpha   90.00
_cell.angle_beta   90.00
_cell.angle_gamma   90.00
#
_symmetry.space_group_name_H-M   'P 1'
#
loop_
_entity.id
_entity.type
_entity.pdbx_description
1 polymer ?
#
loop_
_entity_poly.entity_id
_entity_poly.type
_entity_poly.pdbx_seq_one_letter_code
_entity_poly.pdbx_strand_id
1 'polypeptide(L)'
;MTERYSYAELKHAQRRCAEKAVEKMMEDCGGISTAQTEVLQAHANDLCASIFTAVIRQYNPHTTEDMEPVDEELRKQVEELEQQVKQREAKVKELRDRVPKLVAAKTRAQMENARKRSAEGHVT
;
A
#
# COMPACT_ATOMS: atom_id res chain seq x y z
N MET A 1 29.87 17.31 29.76
CA MET A 1 28.66 16.52 29.45
C MET A 1 28.49 16.57 27.95
N THR A 2 28.62 15.44 27.24
CA THR A 2 28.25 15.37 25.84
C THR A 2 26.73 15.48 25.78
N GLU A 3 26.21 16.60 25.30
CA GLU A 3 24.78 16.78 25.05
C GLU A 3 24.33 15.66 24.10
N ARG A 4 23.41 14.82 24.59
CA ARG A 4 22.77 13.78 23.80
C ARG A 4 21.54 14.38 23.15
N TYR A 5 21.39 14.20 21.85
CA TYR A 5 20.17 14.61 21.15
C TYR A 5 19.02 13.67 21.53
N SER A 6 17.84 14.23 21.73
CA SER A 6 16.62 13.42 21.91
C SER A 6 16.17 12.79 20.59
N TYR A 7 15.43 11.67 20.67
CA TYR A 7 14.84 11.03 19.50
C TYR A 7 13.97 12.00 18.69
N ALA A 8 13.18 12.84 19.37
CA ALA A 8 12.32 13.84 18.73
C ALA A 8 13.11 14.88 17.92
N GLU A 9 14.24 15.38 18.47
CA GLU A 9 15.11 16.32 17.77
C GLU A 9 15.76 15.68 16.54
N LEU A 10 16.25 14.45 16.67
CA LEU A 10 16.85 13.70 15.58
C LEU A 10 15.83 13.37 14.48
N LYS A 11 14.60 12.99 14.86
CA LYS A 11 13.53 12.70 13.91
C LYS A 11 13.06 13.96 13.18
N HIS A 12 12.96 15.08 13.88
CA HIS A 12 12.66 16.37 13.26
C HIS A 12 13.75 16.77 12.25
N ALA A 13 15.02 16.63 12.63
CA ALA A 13 16.14 16.92 11.75
C ALA A 13 16.19 15.97 10.53
N GLN A 14 15.90 14.68 10.71
CA GLN A 14 15.77 13.72 9.61
C GLN A 14 14.67 14.15 8.61
N ARG A 15 13.50 14.54 9.10
CA ARG A 15 12.39 14.99 8.25
C ARG A 15 12.79 16.23 7.44
N ARG A 16 13.39 17.23 8.10
CA ARG A 16 13.86 18.45 7.42
C ARG A 16 14.97 18.17 6.40
N CYS A 17 15.85 17.20 6.66
CA CYS A 17 16.87 16.74 5.70
C CYS A 17 16.19 16.26 4.42
N ALA A 18 15.22 15.36 4.54
CA ALA A 18 14.57 14.75 3.39
C ALA A 18 13.73 15.77 2.61
N GLU A 19 12.97 16.62 3.28
CA GLU A 19 12.19 17.69 2.65
C GLU A 19 13.08 18.62 1.81
N LYS A 20 14.19 19.09 2.38
CA LYS A 20 15.13 19.96 1.66
C LYS A 20 15.84 19.26 0.52
N ALA A 21 16.20 17.98 0.69
CA ALA A 21 16.81 17.20 -0.37
C ALA A 21 15.85 17.06 -1.55
N VAL A 22 14.58 16.75 -1.29
CA VAL A 22 13.56 16.65 -2.34
C VAL A 22 13.30 18.00 -2.99
N GLU A 23 13.10 19.06 -2.21
CA GLU A 23 12.92 20.43 -2.75
C GLU A 23 14.08 20.78 -3.69
N LYS A 24 15.31 20.54 -3.26
CA LYS A 24 16.49 20.84 -4.07
C LYS A 24 16.59 19.97 -5.33
N MET A 25 16.27 18.68 -5.23
CA MET A 25 16.21 17.79 -6.39
C MET A 25 15.14 18.23 -7.39
N MET A 26 13.98 18.73 -6.93
CA MET A 26 12.93 19.24 -7.81
C MET A 26 13.39 20.50 -8.56
N GLU A 27 14.08 21.41 -7.87
CA GLU A 27 14.67 22.59 -8.50
C GLU A 27 15.69 22.20 -9.59
N ASP A 28 16.56 21.23 -9.30
CA ASP A 28 17.68 20.88 -10.16
C ASP A 28 17.26 19.96 -11.33
N CYS A 29 16.27 19.09 -11.13
CA CYS A 29 15.80 18.16 -12.16
C CYS A 29 14.76 18.76 -13.13
N GLY A 30 14.22 19.95 -12.84
CA GLY A 30 13.21 20.60 -13.68
C GLY A 30 11.88 19.82 -13.74
N GLY A 31 11.27 19.72 -14.92
CA GLY A 31 10.00 19.04 -15.13
C GLY A 31 10.15 17.52 -15.15
N ILE A 32 10.05 16.88 -13.98
CA ILE A 32 10.05 15.42 -13.84
C ILE A 32 8.62 14.86 -13.76
N SER A 33 8.44 13.61 -14.19
CA SER A 33 7.15 12.92 -14.08
C SER A 33 6.79 12.59 -12.63
N THR A 34 5.49 12.40 -12.35
CA THR A 34 5.01 12.02 -11.02
C THR A 34 5.71 10.76 -10.47
N ALA A 35 5.92 9.74 -11.32
CA ALA A 35 6.62 8.53 -10.91
C ALA A 35 8.09 8.79 -10.52
N GLN A 36 8.78 9.68 -11.25
CA GLN A 36 10.15 10.08 -10.90
C GLN A 36 10.20 10.87 -9.59
N THR A 37 9.21 11.73 -9.36
CA THR A 37 9.06 12.45 -8.09
C THR A 37 8.92 11.49 -6.91
N GLU A 38 8.04 10.50 -7.03
CA GLU A 38 7.83 9.51 -5.97
C GLU A 38 9.09 8.68 -5.70
N VAL A 39 9.80 8.27 -6.75
CA VAL A 39 11.06 7.51 -6.63
C VAL A 39 12.15 8.35 -5.97
N LEU A 40 12.34 9.60 -6.38
CA LEU A 40 13.33 10.50 -5.78
C LEU A 40 13.01 10.80 -4.32
N GLN A 41 11.73 11.03 -4.01
CA GLN A 41 11.29 11.25 -2.64
C GLN A 41 11.55 10.03 -1.75
N ALA A 42 11.29 8.82 -2.25
CA ALA A 42 11.61 7.59 -1.53
C ALA A 42 13.12 7.46 -1.26
N HIS A 43 13.97 7.74 -2.25
CA HIS A 43 15.42 7.68 -2.10
C HIS A 43 15.98 8.73 -1.14
N ALA A 44 15.49 9.98 -1.19
CA ALA A 44 15.90 11.03 -0.27
C ALA A 44 15.52 10.69 1.18
N ASN A 45 14.31 10.14 1.38
CA ASN A 45 13.86 9.67 2.69
C ASN A 45 14.76 8.56 3.24
N ASP A 46 15.07 7.55 2.44
CA ASP A 46 15.90 6.40 2.83
C ASP A 46 17.35 6.80 3.15
N LEU A 47 17.93 7.70 2.34
CA LEU A 47 19.27 8.23 2.56
C LEU A 47 19.35 9.04 3.86
N CYS A 48 18.43 10.00 4.08
CA CYS A 48 18.40 10.76 5.33
C CYS A 48 18.14 9.83 6.53
N ALA A 49 17.28 8.82 6.41
CA ALA A 49 17.07 7.82 7.46
C ALA A 49 18.35 7.07 7.82
N SER A 50 19.09 6.61 6.81
CA SER A 50 20.34 5.86 6.99
C SER A 50 21.43 6.69 7.67
N ILE A 51 21.61 7.94 7.24
CA ILE A 51 22.58 8.87 7.83
C ILE A 51 22.23 9.14 9.30
N PHE A 52 20.97 9.47 9.60
CA PHE A 52 20.55 9.75 10.96
C PHE A 52 20.65 8.51 11.87
N THR A 53 20.35 7.32 11.35
CA THR A 53 20.58 6.06 12.08
C THR A 53 22.05 5.88 12.45
N ALA A 54 22.98 6.20 11.53
CA ALA A 54 24.41 6.13 11.80
C ALA A 54 24.85 7.17 12.85
N VAL A 55 24.36 8.41 12.75
CA VAL A 55 24.61 9.48 13.71
C VAL A 55 24.11 9.11 15.10
N ILE A 56 22.88 8.59 15.20
CA ILE A 56 22.30 8.12 16.48
C ILE A 56 23.20 7.06 17.12
N ARG A 57 23.62 6.05 16.36
CA ARG A 57 24.52 5.00 16.87
C ARG A 57 25.85 5.56 17.37
N GLN A 58 26.38 6.60 16.73
CA GLN A 58 27.65 7.21 17.09
C GLN A 58 27.55 8.11 18.34
N TYR A 59 26.50 8.92 18.46
CA TYR A 59 26.37 9.93 19.52
C TYR A 59 25.53 9.45 20.71
N ASN A 60 24.66 8.45 20.52
CA ASN A 60 23.81 7.84 21.54
C ASN A 60 24.04 6.31 21.67
N PRO A 61 25.28 5.81 21.87
CA PRO A 61 25.63 4.39 21.75
C PRO A 61 25.02 3.45 22.80
N HIS A 62 24.48 4.00 23.90
CA HIS A 62 23.88 3.23 25.01
C HIS A 62 22.37 3.39 25.10
N THR A 63 21.75 3.97 24.08
CA THR A 63 20.31 4.09 24.09
C THR A 63 19.69 2.75 23.70
N THR A 64 19.13 2.07 24.70
CA THR A 64 17.76 1.55 24.55
C THR A 64 16.88 2.77 24.34
N GLU A 65 17.00 3.40 23.17
CA GLU A 65 16.25 4.62 22.85
C GLU A 65 14.79 4.22 22.83
N ASP A 66 13.93 5.14 23.28
CA ASP A 66 12.51 5.17 22.97
C ASP A 66 12.35 5.07 21.45
N MET A 67 12.50 3.86 20.92
CA MET A 67 11.94 3.43 19.65
C MET A 67 10.51 3.93 19.73
N GLU A 68 10.12 4.75 18.75
CA GLU A 68 8.77 5.26 18.60
C GLU A 68 7.82 4.17 19.11
N PRO A 69 7.11 4.39 20.24
CA PRO A 69 6.29 3.33 20.80
C PRO A 69 5.45 2.85 19.64
N VAL A 70 5.59 1.56 19.29
CA VAL A 70 4.85 0.96 18.19
C VAL A 70 3.43 1.45 18.39
N ASP A 71 2.92 2.24 17.46
CA ASP A 71 1.59 2.80 17.59
C ASP A 71 0.65 1.60 17.52
N GLU A 72 0.31 1.09 18.71
CA GLU A 72 -0.42 -0.15 18.90
C GLU A 72 -1.79 -0.07 18.23
N GLU A 73 -2.33 1.14 18.14
CA GLU A 73 -3.55 1.43 17.41
C GLU A 73 -3.32 1.31 15.90
N LEU A 74 -2.27 1.94 15.38
CA LEU A 74 -1.92 1.84 13.97
C LEU A 74 -1.57 0.40 13.54
N ARG A 75 -0.87 -0.36 14.39
CA ARG A 75 -0.56 -1.78 14.14
C ARG A 75 -1.83 -2.60 14.04
N LYS A 76 -2.77 -2.43 14.98
CA LYS A 76 -4.07 -3.12 14.93
C LYS A 76 -4.86 -2.76 13.69
N GLN A 77 -4.86 -1.48 13.29
CA GLN A 77 -5.53 -1.03 12.07
C GLN A 77 -4.93 -1.68 10.82
N VAL A 78 -3.61 -1.80 10.74
CA VAL A 78 -2.94 -2.51 9.64
C VAL A 78 -3.32 -4.00 9.63
N GLU A 79 -3.28 -4.68 10.77
CA GLU A 79 -3.68 -6.10 10.87
C GLU A 79 -5.15 -6.31 10.45
N GLU A 80 -6.05 -5.42 10.86
CA GLU A 80 -7.46 -5.48 10.47
C GLU A 80 -7.63 -5.27 8.96
N LEU A 81 -6.94 -4.27 8.39
CA LEU A 81 -6.99 -4.00 6.96
C LEU A 81 -6.43 -5.17 6.14
N GLU A 82 -5.34 -5.80 6.58
CA GLU A 82 -4.80 -7.00 5.92
C GLU A 82 -5.80 -8.17 5.94
N GLN A 83 -6.50 -8.37 7.06
CA GLN A 83 -7.56 -9.38 7.13
C GLN A 83 -8.73 -9.05 6.19
N GLN A 84 -9.16 -7.79 6.15
CA GLN A 84 -10.23 -7.35 5.24
C GLN A 84 -9.84 -7.55 3.77
N VAL A 85 -8.60 -7.27 3.41
CA VAL A 85 -8.07 -7.51 2.05
C VAL A 85 -8.15 -9.00 1.72
N LYS A 86 -7.62 -9.88 2.58
CA LYS A 86 -7.68 -11.33 2.35
C LYS A 86 -9.11 -11.85 2.18
N GLN A 87 -10.05 -11.37 2.99
CA GLN A 87 -11.46 -11.75 2.87
C GLN A 87 -12.09 -11.26 1.56
N ARG A 88 -11.79 -10.03 1.14
CA ARG A 88 -12.29 -9.47 -0.12
C ARG A 88 -11.71 -10.20 -1.33
N GLU A 89 -10.43 -10.52 -1.31
CA GLU A 89 -9.78 -11.32 -2.35
C GLU A 89 -10.41 -12.71 -2.49
N ALA A 90 -10.69 -13.38 -1.36
CA ALA A 90 -11.38 -14.67 -1.35
C ALA A 90 -12.78 -14.58 -1.96
N LYS A 91 -13.57 -13.55 -1.61
CA LYS A 91 -14.90 -13.30 -2.19
C LYS A 91 -14.83 -13.04 -3.69
N VAL A 92 -13.88 -12.23 -4.14
CA VAL A 92 -13.68 -11.95 -5.57
C VAL A 92 -13.33 -13.22 -6.32
N LYS A 93 -12.47 -14.08 -5.76
CA LYS A 93 -12.14 -15.38 -6.34
C LYS A 93 -13.37 -16.28 -6.46
N GLU A 94 -14.18 -16.38 -5.40
CA GLU A 94 -15.43 -17.16 -5.44
C GLU A 94 -16.41 -16.65 -6.51
N LEU A 95 -16.58 -15.34 -6.61
CA LEU A 95 -17.45 -14.73 -7.62
C LEU A 95 -16.93 -14.98 -9.04
N ARG A 96 -15.61 -14.89 -9.27
CA ARG A 96 -15.00 -15.22 -10.57
C ARG A 96 -15.27 -16.66 -10.99
N ASP A 97 -15.36 -17.60 -10.05
CA ASP A 97 -15.67 -19.00 -10.34
C ASP A 97 -17.17 -19.27 -10.50
N ARG A 98 -18.02 -18.60 -9.72
CA ARG A 98 -19.47 -18.84 -9.69
C ARG A 98 -20.23 -18.14 -10.81
N VAL A 99 -19.88 -16.90 -11.13
CA VAL A 99 -20.63 -16.08 -12.09
C VAL A 99 -20.68 -16.73 -13.48
N PRO A 100 -19.58 -17.22 -14.08
CA PRO A 100 -19.62 -17.85 -15.40
C PRO A 100 -20.53 -19.10 -15.43
N LYS A 101 -20.51 -19.90 -14.36
CA LYS A 101 -21.35 -21.12 -14.25
C LYS A 101 -22.83 -20.76 -14.19
N LEU A 102 -23.19 -19.75 -13.39
CA LEU A 102 -24.57 -19.27 -13.28
C LEU A 102 -25.07 -18.69 -14.61
N VAL A 103 -24.24 -17.90 -15.29
CA VAL A 103 -24.56 -17.36 -16.62
C VAL A 103 -24.79 -18.51 -17.61
N ALA A 104 -23.87 -19.48 -17.69
CA ALA A 104 -24.00 -20.62 -18.59
C ALA A 104 -25.26 -21.46 -18.30
N ALA A 105 -25.57 -21.71 -17.04
CA ALA A 105 -26.78 -22.44 -16.65
C ALA A 105 -28.06 -21.69 -17.07
N LYS A 106 -28.10 -20.38 -16.82
CA LYS A 106 -29.23 -19.53 -17.21
C LYS A 106 -29.41 -19.47 -18.73
N THR A 107 -28.31 -19.32 -19.47
CA THR A 107 -28.34 -19.34 -20.95
C THR A 107 -28.83 -20.68 -21.48
N ARG A 108 -28.36 -21.81 -20.93
CA ARG A 108 -28.83 -23.15 -21.34
C ARG A 108 -30.33 -23.31 -21.10
N ALA A 109 -30.82 -22.94 -19.92
CA ALA A 109 -32.25 -23.00 -19.60
C ALA A 109 -33.10 -22.12 -20.54
N GLN A 110 -32.63 -20.92 -20.87
CA GLN A 110 -33.32 -20.04 -21.82
C GLN A 110 -33.36 -20.65 -23.24
N MET A 111 -32.26 -21.24 -23.70
CA MET A 111 -32.21 -21.90 -25.01
C MET A 111 -33.10 -23.15 -25.08
N GLU A 112 -33.16 -23.95 -24.01
CA GLU A 112 -34.05 -25.10 -23.93
C GLU A 112 -35.52 -24.68 -23.96
N ASN A 113 -35.89 -23.64 -23.20
CA ASN A 113 -37.25 -23.10 -23.22
C ASN A 113 -37.61 -22.51 -24.59
N ALA A 114 -36.66 -21.86 -25.28
CA ALA A 114 -36.87 -21.38 -26.64
C ALA A 114 -37.12 -22.55 -27.63
N ARG A 115 -36.35 -23.63 -27.52
CA ARG A 115 -36.54 -24.84 -28.36
C ARG A 115 -37.91 -25.49 -28.14
N LYS A 116 -38.37 -25.61 -26.90
CA LYS A 116 -39.71 -26.17 -26.59
C LYS A 116 -40.82 -25.35 -27.25
N ARG A 117 -40.76 -24.02 -27.13
CA ARG A 117 -41.73 -23.13 -27.77
C ARG A 117 -41.71 -23.23 -29.31
N SER A 118 -40.53 -23.37 -29.91
CA SER A 118 -40.42 -23.54 -31.37
C SER A 118 -40.95 -24.89 -31.85
N ALA A 119 -40.81 -25.96 -31.06
CA ALA A 119 -41.36 -27.28 -31.37
C ALA A 119 -42.90 -27.31 -31.26
N GLU A 120 -43.46 -26.60 -30.27
CA GLU A 120 -44.92 -26.45 -30.11
C GLU A 120 -45.56 -25.57 -31.20
N GLY A 121 -44.80 -24.63 -31.77
CA GLY A 121 -45.27 -23.74 -32.85
C GLY A 121 -45.17 -24.31 -34.27
N HIS A 122 -44.66 -25.54 -34.47
CA HIS A 122 -44.48 -26.17 -35.80
C HIS A 122 -45.53 -27.25 -36.10
N VAL A 123 -46.60 -27.34 -35.30
CA VAL A 123 -47.75 -28.22 -35.54
C VAL A 123 -48.93 -27.36 -35.99
N THR A 124 -48.90 -26.93 -37.24
CA THR A 124 -50.05 -26.45 -38.03
C THR A 124 -49.81 -26.80 -39.48
#